data_AF-A0A1E7HN29-F1
#
_entry.id   AF-A0A1E7HN29-F1
#
_cell.length_a   1.000
_cell.length_b   1.000
_cell.length_c   1.000
_cell.angle_alpha   90.00
_cell.angle_beta   90.00
_cell.angle_gamma   90.00
#
_symmetry.space_group_name_H-M   'P 1'
#
loop_
_entity.id
_entity.type
_entity.pdbx_description
1 polymer ?
#
loop_
_entity_poly.entity_id
_entity_poly.type
_entity_poly.pdbx_seq_one_letter_code
_entity_poly.pdbx_strand_id
1 'polypeptide(L)'
;MKKVEAIIKPFKLDEVKEALSESGIQGITVSEVKGFGRQKGHTELYRGAEYVVDFIPKIKMEIIVQDDMAAKVVEVISEAART
;
A
#
# COMPACT_ATOMS: atom_id res chain seq x y z
N MET A 1 -7.74 -6.73 -19.63
CA MET A 1 -7.91 -6.03 -18.35
C MET A 1 -7.15 -6.75 -17.23
N LYS A 2 -6.46 -6.00 -16.36
CA LYS A 2 -5.81 -6.49 -15.14
C LYS A 2 -6.28 -5.70 -13.91
N LYS A 3 -6.19 -6.34 -12.74
CA LYS A 3 -6.24 -5.69 -11.44
C LYS A 3 -4.83 -5.65 -10.86
N VAL A 4 -4.34 -4.45 -10.56
CA VAL A 4 -3.11 -4.25 -9.79
C VAL A 4 -3.51 -4.03 -8.33
N GLU A 5 -2.97 -4.86 -7.45
CA GLU A 5 -3.16 -4.74 -5.99
C GLU A 5 -1.81 -4.43 -5.34
N ALA A 6 -1.73 -3.30 -4.64
CA ALA A 6 -0.52 -2.83 -3.98
C ALA A 6 -0.74 -2.62 -2.49
N ILE A 7 0.19 -3.10 -1.66
CA ILE A 7 0.19 -2.90 -0.20
C ILE A 7 1.36 -1.98 0.15
N ILE A 8 1.07 -0.75 0.58
CA ILE A 8 2.08 0.28 0.84
C ILE A 8 2.06 0.76 2.29
N LYS A 9 3.11 1.48 2.70
CA LYS A 9 3.12 2.19 3.99
C LYS A 9 2.13 3.37 3.93
N PRO A 10 1.34 3.64 4.99
CA PRO A 10 0.27 4.63 4.93
C PRO A 10 0.70 6.03 4.48
N PHE A 11 1.87 6.51 4.94
CA PHE A 11 2.36 7.86 4.61
C PHE A 11 2.76 8.05 3.14
N LYS A 12 2.85 6.97 2.35
CA LYS A 12 3.16 7.04 0.91
C LYS A 12 1.93 7.22 0.02
N LEU A 13 0.71 7.17 0.58
CA LEU A 13 -0.52 7.18 -0.22
C LEU A 13 -0.64 8.42 -1.12
N ASP A 14 -0.36 9.61 -0.60
CA ASP A 14 -0.49 10.85 -1.37
C ASP A 14 0.53 10.92 -2.52
N GLU A 15 1.78 10.56 -2.25
CA GLU A 15 2.86 10.52 -3.25
C GLU A 15 2.55 9.51 -4.38
N VAL A 16 2.06 8.31 -4.02
CA VAL A 16 1.66 7.29 -5.01
C VAL A 16 0.45 7.76 -5.83
N LYS A 17 -0.53 8.41 -5.20
CA LYS A 17 -1.72 8.96 -5.87
C LYS A 17 -1.35 10.04 -6.88
N GLU A 18 -0.44 10.95 -6.53
CA GLU A 18 0.05 12.00 -7.43
C GLU A 18 0.79 11.39 -8.63
N ALA A 19 1.74 10.48 -8.39
CA ALA A 19 2.51 9.83 -9.46
C ALA A 19 1.63 9.02 -10.44
N LEU A 20 0.60 8.34 -9.93
CA LEU A 20 -0.39 7.65 -10.76
C LEU A 20 -1.21 8.63 -11.60
N SER A 21 -1.64 9.75 -11.01
CA SER A 21 -2.41 10.80 -11.71
C SER A 21 -1.60 11.44 -12.84
N GLU A 22 -0.33 11.79 -12.60
CA GLU A 22 0.60 12.30 -13.62
C GLU A 22 0.83 11.28 -14.76
N SER A 23 0.76 9.99 -14.44
CA SER A 23 0.88 8.89 -15.38
C SER A 23 -0.39 8.60 -16.19
N GLY A 24 -1.47 9.35 -15.95
CA GLY A 24 -2.77 9.22 -16.62
C GLY A 24 -3.74 8.24 -15.98
N ILE A 25 -3.48 7.79 -14.75
CA ILE A 25 -4.29 6.79 -14.03
C ILE A 25 -5.13 7.53 -12.98
N GLN A 26 -6.43 7.66 -13.24
CA GLN A 26 -7.33 8.53 -12.44
C GLN A 26 -8.26 7.77 -11.48
N GLY A 27 -8.30 6.43 -11.56
CA GLY A 27 -9.19 5.60 -10.74
C GLY A 27 -8.42 4.64 -9.84
N ILE A 28 -8.52 4.85 -8.52
CA ILE A 28 -7.99 3.93 -7.51
C ILE A 28 -9.07 3.67 -6.45
N THR A 29 -9.11 2.46 -5.91
CA THR A 29 -9.87 2.14 -4.70
C THR A 29 -8.88 1.88 -3.57
N VAL A 30 -9.16 2.43 -2.39
CA VAL A 30 -8.26 2.36 -1.24
C VAL A 30 -8.99 1.66 -0.08
N SER A 31 -8.28 0.80 0.63
CA SER A 31 -8.76 0.17 1.84
C SER A 31 -7.67 0.12 2.90
N GLU A 32 -8.05 0.38 4.15
CA GLU A 32 -7.16 0.19 5.30
C GLU A 32 -7.06 -1.30 5.62
N VAL A 33 -5.83 -1.78 5.74
CA VAL A 33 -5.55 -3.18 6.09
C VAL A 33 -4.45 -3.27 7.12
N LYS A 34 -4.26 -4.44 7.71
CA LYS A 34 -3.11 -4.72 8.58
C LYS A 34 -2.29 -5.86 7.98
N GLY A 35 -0.97 -5.71 7.97
CA GLY A 35 -0.04 -6.69 7.42
C GLY A 35 0.88 -7.27 8.49
N PHE A 36 1.21 -8.54 8.37
CA PHE A 36 2.20 -9.25 9.18
C PHE A 36 3.37 -9.68 8.29
N GLY A 37 4.62 -9.57 8.75
CA GLY A 37 5.77 -9.99 7.95
C GLY A 37 7.12 -9.64 8.55
N ARG A 38 8.10 -9.28 7.69
CA ARG A 38 9.47 -8.95 8.12
C ARG A 38 9.56 -7.74 9.02
N GLN A 39 8.66 -6.78 8.84
CA GLN A 39 8.48 -5.69 9.79
C GLN A 39 7.81 -6.30 11.02
N LYS A 40 8.62 -6.83 11.94
CA LYS A 40 8.14 -7.48 13.15
C LYS A 40 7.28 -6.49 13.93
N GLY A 41 6.16 -6.97 14.44
CA GLY A 41 5.38 -6.28 15.45
C GLY A 41 6.24 -5.86 16.64
N HIS A 42 5.83 -4.82 17.36
CA HIS A 42 6.42 -4.48 18.65
C HIS A 42 5.48 -4.92 19.78
N THR A 43 6.06 -5.31 20.91
CA THR A 43 5.29 -5.59 22.12
C THR A 43 4.96 -4.25 22.79
N GLU A 44 3.67 -3.98 22.98
CA GLU A 44 3.17 -2.81 23.69
C GLU A 44 2.63 -3.23 25.05
N LEU A 45 3.00 -2.49 26.11
CA LEU A 45 2.44 -2.66 27.44
C LEU A 45 1.12 -1.89 27.53
N TYR A 46 -0.01 -2.59 27.64
CA TYR A 46 -1.31 -1.99 27.86
C TYR A 46 -1.92 -2.52 29.16
N ARG A 47 -2.19 -1.60 30.10
CA ARG A 47 -2.73 -1.92 31.45
C ARG A 47 -1.96 -3.00 32.20
N GLY A 48 -0.62 -3.01 32.07
CA GLY A 48 0.24 -3.95 32.79
C GLY A 48 0.32 -5.36 32.17
N ALA A 49 -0.31 -5.59 31.02
CA ALA A 49 -0.13 -6.80 30.23
C ALA A 49 0.65 -6.48 28.94
N GLU A 50 1.56 -7.37 28.55
CA GLU A 50 2.25 -7.31 27.26
C GLU A 50 1.30 -7.78 26.15
N TYR A 51 1.05 -6.90 25.18
CA TYR A 51 0.33 -7.22 23.96
C TYR A 51 1.33 -7.22 22.81
N VAL A 52 1.45 -8.36 22.13
CA VAL A 52 2.21 -8.43 20.89
C VAL A 52 1.35 -7.85 19.77
N VAL A 53 1.79 -6.72 19.19
CA VAL A 53 1.10 -6.13 18.04
C VAL A 53 1.60 -6.84 16.79
N ASP A 54 1.01 -7.99 16.45
CA ASP A 54 1.46 -8.77 15.29
C ASP A 54 1.28 -8.01 13.97
N PHE A 55 0.17 -7.29 13.81
CA PHE A 55 -0.16 -6.66 12.54
C PHE A 55 0.08 -5.15 12.54
N ILE A 56 0.72 -4.66 11.49
CA ILE A 56 1.04 -3.25 11.30
C ILE A 56 0.08 -2.64 10.27
N PRO A 57 -0.46 -1.43 10.50
CA PRO A 57 -1.31 -0.74 9.54
C PRO A 57 -0.61 -0.54 8.18
N LYS A 58 -1.36 -0.81 7.12
CA LYS A 58 -0.97 -0.63 5.71
C LYS A 58 -2.15 -0.09 4.93
N ILE A 59 -1.86 0.43 3.75
CA ILE A 59 -2.88 0.80 2.78
C ILE A 59 -2.86 -0.21 1.64
N LYS A 60 -4.03 -0.76 1.31
CA LYS A 60 -4.26 -1.53 0.09
C LYS A 60 -4.81 -0.59 -0.97
N MET A 61 -4.21 -0.61 -2.15
CA MET A 61 -4.67 0.08 -3.35
C MET A 61 -5.06 -0.95 -4.40
N GLU A 62 -6.23 -0.78 -5.00
CA GLU A 62 -6.74 -1.60 -6.10
C GLU A 62 -7.01 -0.72 -7.32
N ILE A 63 -6.46 -1.13 -8.46
CA ILE A 63 -6.46 -0.34 -9.70
C ILE A 63 -6.80 -1.27 -10.86
N ILE A 64 -7.85 -0.93 -11.61
CA ILE A 64 -8.28 -1.69 -12.79
C ILE A 64 -7.76 -0.99 -14.04
N VAL A 65 -6.94 -1.69 -14.83
CA VAL A 65 -6.28 -1.13 -16.01
C VAL A 65 -6.32 -2.08 -17.21
N GLN A 66 -6.04 -1.53 -18.39
CA GLN A 66 -5.77 -2.33 -19.58
C GLN A 66 -4.46 -3.13 -19.42
N ASP A 67 -4.30 -4.21 -20.18
CA ASP A 67 -3.18 -5.16 -20.01
C ASP A 67 -1.82 -4.52 -20.31
N ASP A 68 -1.77 -3.62 -21.28
CA ASP A 68 -0.60 -2.84 -21.69
C ASP A 68 -0.14 -1.84 -20.62
N MET A 69 -1.07 -1.32 -19.81
CA MET A 69 -0.79 -0.35 -18.76
C MET A 69 -0.36 -0.98 -17.43
N ALA A 70 -0.60 -2.28 -17.22
CA ALA A 70 -0.35 -2.95 -15.96
C ALA A 70 1.12 -2.85 -15.51
N ALA A 71 2.07 -3.01 -16.43
CA ALA A 71 3.50 -2.91 -16.13
C ALA A 71 3.89 -1.49 -15.67
N LYS A 72 3.40 -0.47 -16.39
CA LYS A 72 3.62 0.94 -16.05
C LYS A 72 3.09 1.28 -14.66
N VAL A 73 1.89 0.80 -14.32
CA VAL A 73 1.27 1.03 -13.00
C VAL A 73 2.14 0.45 -11.88
N VAL A 74 2.65 -0.78 -12.07
CA VAL A 74 3.52 -1.43 -11.07
C VAL A 74 4.83 -0.65 -10.88
N GLU A 75 5.43 -0.17 -11.96
CA GLU A 75 6.65 0.64 -11.93
C GLU A 75 6.45 1.94 -11.15
N VAL A 76 5.43 2.72 -11.52
CA VAL A 76 5.09 3.99 -10.87
C VAL A 76 4.83 3.82 -9.37
N ILE A 77 4.06 2.80 -8.97
CA ILE A 77 3.81 2.52 -7.56
C ILE A 77 5.11 2.12 -6.85
N SER A 78 5.94 1.31 -7.48
CA SER A 78 7.19 0.80 -6.87
C SER A 78 8.18 1.93 -6.62
N GLU A 79 8.28 2.90 -7.53
CA GLU A 79 9.15 4.08 -7.39
C GLU A 79 8.63 5.03 -6.30
N ALA A 80 7.35 5.40 -6.37
CA ALA A 80 6.76 6.34 -5.41
C ALA A 80 6.67 5.75 -3.99
N ALA A 81 6.39 4.46 -3.85
CA ALA A 81 6.24 3.81 -2.53
C ALA A 81 7.58 3.35 -1.92
N ARG A 82 8.72 3.53 -2.60
CA ARG A 82 10.04 3.07 -2.14
C ARG A 82 10.46 3.78 -0.85
N THR A 83 10.99 3.01 0.10
CA THR A 83 11.50 3.47 1.41
C THR A 83 12.63 2.59 1.90
#